data_AF-A0AA39C2W8-F1
#
_entry.id   AF-A0AA39C2W8-F1
#
_cell.length_a   1.000
_cell.length_b   1.000
_cell.length_c   1.000
_cell.angle_alpha   90.00
_cell.angle_beta   90.00
_cell.angle_gamma   90.00
#
_symmetry.space_group_name_H-M   'P 1'
#
loop_
_entity.id
_entity.type
_entity.pdbx_description
1 polymer ?
#
loop_
_entity_poly.entity_id
_entity_poly.type
_entity_poly.pdbx_seq_one_letter_code
_entity_poly.pdbx_strand_id
1 'polypeptide(L)' 'MTVDTLREEMRTICGFSAAGGAASDQFTMKWVDDEGDPCRIASQQELDEALRLYELEKDTEITIH' A
#
# COMPACT_ATOMS: atom_id res chain seq x y z
N MET A 1 7.82 8.52 -1.62
CA MET A 1 6.81 8.15 -0.61
C MET A 1 7.40 7.04 0.24
N THR A 2 7.25 7.05 1.57
CA THR A 2 7.70 5.93 2.41
C THR A 2 6.57 4.94 2.68
N VAL A 3 6.90 3.68 2.99
CA VAL A 3 5.91 2.65 3.32
C VAL A 3 5.09 3.00 4.56
N ASP A 4 5.70 3.71 5.53
CA ASP A 4 5.00 4.11 6.75
C ASP A 4 4.04 5.28 6.49
N THR A 5 4.43 6.25 5.66
CA THR A 5 3.50 7.31 5.21
C THR A 5 2.34 6.71 4.44
N LEU A 6 2.59 5.78 3.51
CA LEU A 6 1.51 5.10 2.78
C LEU A 6 0.55 4.37 3.72
N ARG A 7 1.07 3.69 4.75
CA ARG A 7 0.24 3.03 5.76
C ARG A 7 -0.62 4.00 6.58
N GLU A 8 -0.08 5.15 6.94
CA GLU A 8 -0.82 6.19 7.67
C GLU A 8 -1.93 6.81 6.83
N GLU A 9 -1.63 7.10 5.55
CA GLU A 9 -2.62 7.57 4.57
C GLU A 9 -3.75 6.53 4.41
N MET A 10 -3.42 5.25 4.23
CA MET A 10 -4.42 4.19 4.11
C MET A 10 -5.29 4.04 5.36
N ARG A 11 -4.73 4.17 6.57
CA ARG A 11 -5.53 4.20 7.79
C ARG A 11 -6.51 5.36 7.80
N THR A 12 -6.05 6.52 7.39
CA THR A 12 -6.86 7.74 7.35
C THR A 12 -7.98 7.61 6.31
N ILE A 13 -7.66 7.15 5.10
CA ILE A 13 -8.61 6.96 3.99
C ILE A 13 -9.65 5.89 4.32
N CYS A 14 -9.23 4.74 4.85
CA CYS A 14 -10.13 3.62 5.16
C CYS A 14 -10.86 3.75 6.50
N GLY A 15 -10.58 4.81 7.28
CA GLY A 15 -11.23 5.04 8.57
C GLY A 15 -10.80 4.05 9.66
N PHE A 16 -9.58 3.50 9.58
CA PHE A 16 -8.96 2.73 10.68
C PHE A 16 -8.62 3.71 11.81
N SER A 17 -9.61 4.01 12.65
CA SER A 17 -9.47 4.96 13.75
C SER A 17 -8.72 4.32 14.92
N ALA A 18 -7.78 5.06 15.50
CA ALA A 18 -7.16 4.75 16.81
C ALA A 18 -8.16 4.86 18.00
N ALA A 19 -9.45 4.65 17.76
CA ALA A 19 -10.52 4.72 18.74
C ALA A 19 -10.54 3.44 19.59
N GLY A 20 -9.60 3.35 20.54
CA GLY A 20 -9.68 2.37 21.61
C GLY A 20 -8.38 1.67 21.95
N GLY A 21 -7.32 2.42 22.28
CA GLY A 21 -6.33 2.02 23.30
C GLY A 21 -5.57 0.69 23.14
N ALA A 22 -5.62 0.00 22.01
CA ALA A 22 -4.87 -1.22 21.76
C ALA A 22 -4.27 -1.18 20.34
N ALA A 23 -2.95 -1.18 20.31
CA ALA A 23 -2.14 -1.27 19.10
C ALA A 23 -2.41 -2.59 18.36
N SER A 24 -3.28 -2.62 17.35
CA SER A 24 -3.31 -3.71 16.35
C SER A 24 -4.35 -3.52 15.23
N ASP A 25 -4.46 -2.36 14.59
CA ASP A 25 -5.08 -2.34 13.25
C ASP A 25 -4.04 -2.84 12.23
N GLN A 26 -3.73 -4.13 12.33
CA GLN A 26 -2.90 -4.85 11.36
C GLN A 26 -3.74 -5.06 10.10
N PHE A 27 -3.48 -4.24 9.09
CA PHE A 27 -3.92 -4.51 7.73
C PHE A 27 -2.73 -4.91 6.87
N THR A 28 -3.01 -5.62 5.78
CA THR A 28 -2.02 -5.94 4.76
C THR A 28 -2.36 -5.12 3.53
N MET A 29 -1.36 -4.42 2.98
CA MET A 29 -1.52 -3.74 1.68
C MET A 29 -1.05 -4.70 0.60
N LYS A 30 -1.84 -4.82 -0.46
CA LYS A 30 -1.42 -5.51 -1.69
C LYS A 30 -1.65 -4.61 -2.88
N TRP A 31 -0.67 -4.47 -3.76
CA TRP A 31 -0.89 -3.85 -5.06
C TRP A 31 -1.24 -4.93 -6.09
N VAL A 32 -1.94 -4.54 -7.14
CA VAL A 32 -2.23 -5.42 -8.28
C VAL A 32 -1.24 -5.06 -9.38
N ASP A 33 -0.48 -6.05 -9.84
CA ASP A 33 0.46 -5.87 -10.95
C ASP A 33 -0.23 -5.94 -12.32
N ASP A 34 0.57 -5.84 -13.39
CA ASP A 34 0.11 -5.87 -14.79
C ASP A 34 -0.48 -7.23 -15.21
N GLU A 35 -0.11 -8.30 -14.50
CA GLU A 35 -0.67 -9.64 -14.69
C GLU A 35 -1.98 -9.84 -13.91
N GLY A 36 -2.35 -8.88 -13.06
CA GLY A 36 -3.53 -8.92 -12.21
C GLY A 36 -3.29 -9.64 -10.88
N ASP A 37 -2.04 -9.92 -10.53
CA ASP A 37 -1.67 -10.66 -9.34
C ASP A 37 -1.55 -9.75 -8.11
N PRO A 38 -2.10 -10.16 -6.95
CA PRO A 38 -2.03 -9.38 -5.73
C PRO A 38 -0.67 -9.54 -5.04
N CYS A 39 0.20 -8.57 -5.25
CA CYS A 39 1.54 -8.50 -4.67
C CYS A 39 1.57 -7.74 -3.34
N ARG A 40 2.19 -8.31 -2.30
CA ARG A 40 2.21 -7.71 -0.94
C ARG A 40 3.18 -6.53 -0.84
N ILE A 41 2.78 -5.48 -0.10
CA ILE A 41 3.65 -4.36 0.30
C ILE A 41 3.84 -4.36 1.82
N ALA A 42 4.99 -4.84 2.30
CA ALA A 42 5.33 -4.91 3.72
C ALA A 42 6.62 -4.13 4.08
N SER A 43 7.44 -3.78 3.10
CA SER A 43 8.73 -3.10 3.25
C SER A 43 8.89 -1.95 2.26
N GLN A 44 9.86 -1.07 2.51
CA GLN A 44 10.18 0.01 1.59
C GLN A 44 10.61 -0.52 0.21
N GLN A 45 11.37 -1.62 0.17
CA GLN A 45 11.84 -2.21 -1.07
C GLN A 45 10.69 -2.72 -1.95
N GLU A 46 9.67 -3.35 -1.36
CA GLU A 46 8.49 -3.81 -2.11
C GLU A 46 7.66 -2.64 -2.64
N LEU A 47 7.57 -1.55 -1.88
CA LEU A 47 6.91 -0.32 -2.35
C LEU A 47 7.68 0.32 -3.51
N ASP A 48 9.00 0.41 -3.40
CA ASP A 48 9.84 1.01 -4.44
C ASP A 48 9.75 0.21 -5.75
N GLU A 49 9.69 -1.13 -5.66
CA GLU A 49 9.51 -1.98 -6.84
C GLU A 49 8.13 -1.82 -7.48
N ALA A 50 7.06 -1.74 -6.68
CA ALA A 50 5.72 -1.47 -7.18
C ALA A 50 5.66 -0.12 -7.93
N LEU A 51 6.30 0.92 -7.39
CA LEU A 51 6.39 2.24 -8.04
C LEU A 51 7.25 2.20 -9.31
N ARG A 52 8.37 1.47 -9.30
CA ARG A 52 9.25 1.32 -10.47
C ARG A 52 8.52 0.64 -11.64
N LEU A 53 7.73 -0.40 -11.34
CA LEU A 53 6.92 -1.10 -12.34
C LEU A 53 5.78 -0.21 -12.86
N TYR A 54 5.10 0.51 -11.97
CA TYR A 54 4.10 1.51 -12.35
C TYR A 54 4.66 2.57 -13.32
N GLU A 55 5.84 3.13 -13.05
CA GLU A 55 6.48 4.11 -13.92
C GLU A 55 6.89 3.52 -15.28
N LEU A 56 7.25 2.23 -15.32
CA LEU A 56 7.61 1.52 -16.53
C LEU A 56 6.40 1.30 -17.45
N GLU A 57 5.28 0.87 -16.87
CA GLU A 57 4.02 0.59 -17.59
C GLU A 57 3.28 1.88 -17.99
N LYS A 58 3.69 3.03 -17.44
CA LYS A 58 3.09 4.37 -17.69
C LYS A 58 1.60 4.42 -17.36
N ASP A 59 1.19 3.66 -16.36
CA ASP A 59 -0.18 3.71 -15.90
C ASP A 59 -0.47 5.06 -15.22
N THR A 60 -1.74 5.41 -15.14
CA THR A 60 -2.23 6.63 -14.49
C THR A 60 -2.64 6.40 -13.03
N GLU A 61 -2.82 5.15 -12.62
CA GLU A 61 -3.19 4.78 -11.25
C GLU A 61 -2.51 3.49 -10.76
N ILE A 62 -2.31 3.38 -9.45
CA ILE A 62 -1.88 2.14 -8.79
C ILE A 62 -3.03 1.67 -7.89
N THR A 63 -3.51 0.45 -8.13
CA THR A 63 -4.60 -0.13 -7.34
C THR A 63 -4.05 -0.87 -6.14
N ILE A 64 -4.52 -0.52 -4.94
CA ILE A 64 -4.14 -1.14 -3.67
C ILE A 64 -5.38 -1.74 -2.99
N HIS A 65 -5.27 -3.00 -2.59
CA HIS A 65 -6.25 -3.80 -1.83
C HIS A 65 -5.82 -4.00 -0.37
#